data_AF-A0A833GM59-F1
#
_entry.id   AF-A0A833GM59-F1
#
_cell.length_a   1.000
_cell.length_b   1.000
_cell.length_c   1.000
_cell.angle_alpha   90.00
_cell.angle_beta   90.00
_cell.angle_gamma   90.00
#
_symmetry.space_group_name_H-M   'P 1'
#
loop_
_entity.id
_entity.type
_entity.pdbx_description
1 polymer ?
#
loop_
_entity_poly.entity_id
_entity_poly.type
_entity_poly.pdbx_seq_one_letter_code
_entity_poly.pdbx_strand_id
1 'polypeptide(L)'
;MYVWLGGNRPEGQDMGSAWGIGTMAVLAALAPPVSGGTSPKGGVVIADNGQIHACTGAQAGVAVLCVRDGAAPGGSGTAVAPFASIGAAITAAKAGDVVQVAAGSYVENVAVGAFNSPVGKHLTLLGGFAADFATRDADVHASIIDGGLLGPTVQLHLNTSQTTTLDGFRITGGRGLGTDWQTGYGHGGGVYVEQQGSGTTVISHNRIYGNRTNNHTTADSRGGGIHADTPTWGGFTGTVRIQDNWIHDNLGGKGAGINVVGRYAAIERNRIEDNIGHNDHGGGV
;
A
#
# COMPACT_ATOMS: atom_id res chain seq x y z
N MET A 1 -26.96 -55.40 -25.90
CA MET A 1 -26.94 -56.86 -25.68
C MET A 1 -26.73 -57.06 -24.18
N TYR A 2 -27.77 -56.95 -23.35
CA TYR A 2 -28.56 -58.07 -22.76
C TYR A 2 -27.63 -59.22 -22.30
N VAL A 3 -27.59 -59.63 -21.04
CA VAL A 3 -28.65 -60.26 -20.20
C VAL A 3 -28.18 -60.22 -18.73
N TRP A 4 -28.93 -59.65 -17.77
CA TRP A 4 -30.01 -60.24 -16.90
C TRP A 4 -29.48 -61.23 -15.84
N LEU A 5 -29.79 -61.04 -14.56
CA LEU A 5 -30.82 -61.76 -13.77
C LEU A 5 -30.69 -61.23 -12.32
N GLY A 6 -31.67 -60.97 -11.46
CA GLY A 6 -33.13 -61.13 -11.33
C GLY A 6 -33.42 -60.59 -9.89
N GLY A 7 -34.54 -59.99 -9.51
CA GLY A 7 -35.92 -60.36 -9.76
C GLY A 7 -36.53 -61.04 -8.53
N ASN A 8 -37.46 -60.34 -7.85
CA ASN A 8 -38.47 -60.79 -6.85
C ASN A 8 -38.02 -60.96 -5.39
N ARG A 9 -38.82 -60.71 -4.35
CA ARG A 9 -40.01 -59.89 -3.99
C ARG A 9 -40.19 -60.12 -2.44
N PRO A 10 -41.12 -59.46 -1.74
CA PRO A 10 -40.93 -58.98 -0.36
C PRO A 10 -41.54 -59.90 0.73
N GLU A 11 -41.45 -59.40 1.98
CA GLU A 11 -42.23 -59.69 3.19
C GLU A 11 -41.45 -60.31 4.35
N GLY A 12 -41.72 -59.79 5.56
CA GLY A 12 -41.74 -60.64 6.75
C GLY A 12 -40.81 -60.24 7.91
N GLN A 13 -41.23 -59.21 8.65
CA GLN A 13 -41.27 -59.15 10.12
C GLN A 13 -39.97 -59.26 10.94
N ASP A 14 -39.74 -58.16 11.67
CA ASP A 14 -39.22 -58.03 13.03
C ASP A 14 -38.84 -59.31 13.78
N MET A 15 -37.62 -59.32 14.34
CA MET A 15 -37.38 -59.51 15.78
C MET A 15 -35.99 -58.98 16.19
N GLY A 16 -35.99 -57.89 16.97
CA GLY A 16 -35.36 -57.84 18.29
C GLY A 16 -33.82 -57.78 18.44
N SER A 17 -33.43 -56.90 19.38
CA SER A 17 -32.13 -56.75 20.07
C SER A 17 -31.17 -55.72 19.43
N ALA A 18 -31.23 -54.44 19.78
CA ALA A 18 -30.96 -53.76 21.06
C ALA A 18 -29.47 -53.64 21.42
N TRP A 19 -29.00 -52.39 21.33
CA TRP A 19 -27.90 -51.71 22.05
C TRP A 19 -26.49 -51.71 21.45
N GLY A 20 -26.03 -50.49 21.10
CA GLY A 20 -24.60 -50.17 20.97
C GLY A 20 -24.25 -49.03 19.99
N ILE A 21 -24.83 -47.82 20.13
CA ILE A 21 -24.39 -46.68 19.33
C ILE A 21 -23.14 -46.07 19.97
N GLY A 22 -21.97 -46.46 19.49
CA GLY A 22 -20.71 -45.76 19.75
C GLY A 22 -20.71 -44.45 18.98
N THR A 23 -20.91 -43.33 19.66
CA THR A 23 -20.77 -41.99 19.10
C THR A 23 -19.29 -41.67 18.96
N MET A 24 -18.78 -41.60 17.73
CA MET A 24 -17.49 -40.98 17.44
C MET A 24 -17.58 -39.49 17.77
N ALA A 25 -16.86 -39.06 18.81
CA ALA A 25 -16.64 -37.66 19.10
C ALA A 25 -15.77 -37.04 17.99
N VAL A 26 -16.37 -36.17 17.17
CA VAL A 26 -15.64 -35.24 16.32
C VAL A 26 -15.07 -34.15 17.23
N LEU A 27 -13.76 -34.16 17.45
CA LEU A 27 -13.06 -33.08 18.13
C LEU A 27 -13.01 -31.87 17.19
N ALA A 28 -14.02 -31.00 17.26
CA ALA A 28 -13.96 -29.68 16.66
C ALA A 28 -12.96 -28.84 17.47
N ALA A 29 -11.78 -28.57 16.90
CA ALA A 29 -10.85 -27.59 17.46
C ALA A 29 -11.51 -26.21 17.39
N LEU A 30 -11.98 -25.72 18.54
CA LEU A 30 -12.43 -24.35 18.74
C LEU A 30 -11.26 -23.42 18.46
N ALA A 31 -11.34 -22.65 17.37
CA ALA A 31 -10.52 -21.48 17.19
C ALA A 31 -10.72 -20.55 18.40
N PRO A 32 -9.67 -19.96 18.98
CA PRO A 32 -9.84 -18.98 20.05
C PRO A 32 -10.72 -17.83 19.54
N PRO A 33 -11.59 -17.25 20.38
CA PRO A 33 -12.42 -16.14 19.97
C PRO A 33 -11.51 -15.01 19.48
N VAL A 34 -11.70 -14.60 18.22
CA VAL A 34 -11.22 -13.31 17.74
C VAL A 34 -11.79 -12.28 18.71
N SER A 35 -10.93 -11.68 19.54
CA SER A 35 -11.33 -10.56 20.37
C SER A 35 -11.82 -9.49 19.43
N GLY A 36 -13.14 -9.31 19.37
CA GLY A 36 -13.78 -8.29 18.58
C GLY A 36 -13.17 -6.95 18.96
N GLY A 37 -12.38 -6.38 18.04
CA GLY A 37 -11.97 -5.00 18.09
C GLY A 37 -13.25 -4.18 18.14
N THR A 38 -13.54 -3.61 19.30
CA THR A 38 -14.64 -2.67 19.47
C THR A 38 -14.38 -1.51 18.52
N SER A 39 -15.17 -1.43 17.45
CA SER A 39 -15.27 -0.22 16.65
C SER A 39 -15.71 0.91 17.59
N PRO A 40 -14.90 1.96 17.81
CA PRO A 40 -15.34 3.07 18.63
C PRO A 40 -16.40 3.81 17.83
N LYS A 41 -17.67 3.67 18.26
CA LYS A 41 -18.71 4.63 17.94
C LYS A 41 -18.24 5.98 18.49
N GLY A 42 -17.71 6.84 17.60
CA GLY A 42 -17.06 8.12 17.92
C GLY A 42 -15.53 8.14 17.77
N GLY A 43 -14.94 7.21 17.01
CA GLY A 43 -13.49 7.02 16.90
C GLY A 43 -12.74 8.18 16.24
N VAL A 44 -11.73 8.68 16.94
CA VAL A 44 -10.64 9.49 16.38
C VAL A 44 -10.10 8.73 15.17
N VAL A 45 -10.25 9.29 13.97
CA VAL A 45 -9.41 8.91 12.83
C VAL A 45 -8.01 9.36 13.26
N ILE A 46 -7.19 8.42 13.70
CA ILE A 46 -5.77 8.70 13.94
C ILE A 46 -5.17 9.02 12.56
N ALA A 47 -4.48 10.16 12.47
CA ALA A 47 -3.93 10.67 11.21
C ALA A 47 -2.81 9.78 10.63
N ASP A 48 -2.51 8.66 11.28
CA ASP A 48 -1.44 7.74 10.94
C ASP A 48 -1.62 6.38 11.65
N ASN A 49 -0.77 5.40 11.34
CA ASN A 49 -0.85 4.04 11.89
C ASN A 49 -0.28 3.85 13.33
N GLY A 50 0.16 4.91 14.00
CA GLY A 50 0.67 4.90 15.38
C GLY A 50 2.08 4.32 15.59
N GLN A 51 2.79 3.93 14.52
CA GLN A 51 4.13 3.35 14.66
C GLN A 51 5.18 4.41 15.01
N ILE A 52 5.92 4.17 16.09
CA ILE A 52 7.04 4.99 16.55
C ILE A 52 8.18 4.07 16.98
N HIS A 53 9.37 4.31 16.46
CA HIS A 53 10.58 3.55 16.74
C HIS A 53 11.76 4.46 17.06
N ALA A 54 12.71 3.95 17.84
CA ALA A 54 13.96 4.66 18.12
C ALA A 54 14.87 4.68 16.89
N CYS A 55 15.36 5.86 16.51
CA CYS A 55 16.27 6.05 15.37
C CYS A 55 17.64 5.37 15.61
N THR A 56 17.86 4.20 15.02
CA THR A 56 19.11 3.45 15.17
C THR A 56 20.18 3.87 14.16
N GLY A 57 19.79 4.49 13.04
CA GLY A 57 20.67 4.73 11.92
C GLY A 57 21.03 3.46 11.14
N ALA A 58 21.73 3.64 10.02
CA ALA A 58 22.06 2.56 9.11
C ALA A 58 23.02 1.55 9.75
N GLN A 59 22.63 0.28 9.76
CA GLN A 59 23.38 -0.79 10.43
C GLN A 59 23.23 -2.14 9.72
N ALA A 60 23.90 -3.19 10.24
CA ALA A 60 23.96 -4.51 9.61
C ALA A 60 22.59 -5.20 9.51
N GLY A 61 21.77 -5.12 10.57
CA GLY A 61 20.41 -5.67 10.64
C GLY A 61 19.32 -4.63 10.32
N VAL A 62 18.08 -4.95 10.70
CA VAL A 62 16.94 -4.04 10.54
C VAL A 62 17.21 -2.74 11.29
N ALA A 63 17.06 -1.64 10.57
CA ALA A 63 17.35 -0.31 11.03
C ALA A 63 16.09 0.57 11.03
N VAL A 64 16.13 1.59 11.87
CA VAL A 64 15.22 2.74 11.82
C VAL A 64 16.04 3.94 11.41
N LEU A 65 15.75 4.45 10.22
CA LEU A 65 16.43 5.59 9.63
C LEU A 65 15.55 6.83 9.77
N CYS A 66 16.10 7.87 10.38
CA CYS A 66 15.40 9.11 10.62
C CYS A 66 15.83 10.18 9.63
N VAL A 67 14.84 10.90 9.09
CA VAL A 67 14.99 11.95 8.08
C VAL A 67 14.46 13.25 8.66
N ARG A 68 15.23 14.33 8.53
CA ARG A 68 14.81 15.66 8.98
C ARG A 68 15.19 16.71 7.94
N ASP A 69 14.21 17.50 7.53
CA ASP A 69 14.42 18.69 6.72
C ASP A 69 15.41 19.64 7.42
N GLY A 70 16.31 20.25 6.64
CA GLY A 70 17.40 21.09 7.14
C GLY A 70 18.54 20.35 7.85
N ALA A 71 18.56 19.00 7.89
CA ALA A 71 19.70 18.27 8.41
C ALA A 71 20.95 18.44 7.52
N ALA A 72 22.13 18.31 8.12
CA ALA A 72 23.38 18.36 7.37
C ALA A 72 23.51 17.17 6.40
N PRO A 73 24.13 17.36 5.22
CA PRO A 73 24.44 16.25 4.32
C PRO A 73 25.31 15.19 5.00
N GLY A 74 25.10 13.91 4.63
CA GLY A 74 25.94 12.80 5.12
C GLY A 74 25.56 12.26 6.50
N GLY A 75 24.38 12.60 7.04
CA GLY A 75 23.86 11.98 8.26
C GLY A 75 23.77 10.45 8.16
N SER A 76 23.79 9.77 9.31
CA SER A 76 23.75 8.30 9.41
C SER A 76 22.33 7.74 9.56
N GLY A 77 21.32 8.61 9.66
CA GLY A 77 19.93 8.24 9.92
C GLY A 77 19.61 8.03 11.41
N THR A 78 20.51 8.40 12.32
CA THR A 78 20.22 8.44 13.77
C THR A 78 19.41 9.70 14.12
N ALA A 79 18.83 9.77 15.32
CA ALA A 79 18.10 10.98 15.74
C ALA A 79 19.01 12.22 15.83
N VAL A 80 20.28 12.01 16.19
CA VAL A 80 21.29 13.09 16.32
C VAL A 80 21.91 13.49 14.98
N ALA A 81 22.01 12.55 14.03
CA ALA A 81 22.51 12.78 12.69
C ALA A 81 21.56 12.17 11.65
N PRO A 82 20.35 12.74 11.47
CA PRO A 82 19.36 12.24 10.53
C PRO A 82 19.80 12.49 9.08
N PHE A 83 19.21 11.77 8.14
CA PHE A 83 19.36 12.08 6.72
C PHE A 83 18.64 13.39 6.37
N ALA A 84 19.17 14.13 5.40
CA ALA A 84 18.59 15.39 4.92
C ALA A 84 17.48 15.20 3.86
N SER A 85 17.34 14.00 3.30
CA SER A 85 16.36 13.68 2.25
C SER A 85 15.85 12.25 2.42
N ILE A 86 14.61 11.98 2.01
CA ILE A 86 14.01 10.65 2.06
C ILE A 86 14.72 9.72 1.05
N GLY A 87 15.10 10.24 -0.13
CA GLY A 87 15.86 9.47 -1.12
C GLY A 87 17.20 8.94 -0.60
N ALA A 88 17.95 9.73 0.17
CA ALA A 88 19.18 9.26 0.82
C ALA A 88 18.92 8.14 1.83
N ALA A 89 17.85 8.26 2.63
CA ALA A 89 17.46 7.20 3.57
C ALA A 89 17.05 5.91 2.83
N ILE A 90 16.25 6.00 1.77
CA ILE A 90 15.85 4.83 0.95
C ILE A 90 17.07 4.16 0.30
N THR A 91 18.06 4.96 -0.11
CA THR A 91 19.32 4.46 -0.68
C THR A 91 20.12 3.69 0.37
N ALA A 92 20.25 4.23 1.59
CA ALA A 92 20.96 3.58 2.70
C ALA A 92 20.20 2.38 3.29
N ALA A 93 18.87 2.39 3.18
CA ALA A 93 17.98 1.38 3.73
C ALA A 93 18.16 0.00 3.08
N LYS A 94 18.03 -1.02 3.91
CA LYS A 94 17.96 -2.43 3.54
C LYS A 94 16.52 -2.91 3.55
N ALA A 95 16.31 -4.10 2.98
CA ALA A 95 15.00 -4.73 3.01
C ALA A 95 14.54 -4.97 4.47
N GLY A 96 13.35 -4.47 4.82
CA GLY A 96 12.75 -4.56 6.15
C GLY A 96 12.97 -3.33 7.03
N ASP A 97 13.78 -2.36 6.61
CA ASP A 97 14.04 -1.15 7.38
C ASP A 97 12.81 -0.23 7.46
N VAL A 98 12.78 0.57 8.52
CA VAL A 98 11.80 1.63 8.73
C VAL A 98 12.46 2.98 8.45
N VAL A 99 11.79 3.84 7.70
CA VAL A 99 12.19 5.23 7.47
C VAL A 99 11.16 6.14 8.14
N GLN A 100 11.58 6.87 9.17
CA GLN A 100 10.77 7.85 9.88
C GLN A 100 11.13 9.27 9.42
N VAL A 101 10.13 10.01 8.97
CA VAL A 101 10.32 11.33 8.37
C VAL A 101 9.70 12.37 9.28
N ALA A 102 10.54 13.31 9.73
CA ALA A 102 10.07 14.45 10.52
C ALA A 102 9.28 15.44 9.65
N ALA A 103 8.51 16.30 10.32
CA ALA A 103 7.83 17.41 9.70
C ALA A 103 8.82 18.27 8.88
N GLY A 104 8.40 18.67 7.69
CA GLY A 104 9.27 19.39 6.75
C GLY A 104 8.77 19.29 5.31
N SER A 105 9.44 20.00 4.41
CA SER A 105 9.12 20.01 2.98
C SER A 105 10.27 19.42 2.17
N TYR A 106 10.05 18.24 1.62
CA TYR A 106 11.03 17.48 0.86
C TYR A 106 10.70 17.58 -0.63
N VAL A 107 11.47 18.38 -1.38
CA VAL A 107 11.31 18.53 -2.83
C VAL A 107 12.12 17.43 -3.52
N GLU A 108 11.49 16.30 -3.79
CA GLU A 108 12.12 15.11 -4.35
C GLU A 108 11.10 14.14 -4.98
N ASN A 109 11.57 13.28 -5.87
CA ASN A 109 10.83 12.12 -6.39
C ASN A 109 11.44 10.86 -5.80
N VAL A 110 10.79 10.27 -4.78
CA VAL A 110 11.35 9.11 -4.07
C VAL A 110 10.97 7.80 -4.75
N ALA A 111 11.88 6.84 -4.78
CA ALA A 111 11.66 5.57 -5.44
C ALA A 111 12.26 4.38 -4.67
N VAL A 112 11.45 3.34 -4.46
CA VAL A 112 11.91 2.01 -4.07
C VAL A 112 11.94 1.15 -5.33
N GLY A 113 13.14 0.88 -5.84
CA GLY A 113 13.33 0.25 -7.16
C GLY A 113 13.21 1.25 -8.31
N ALA A 114 13.08 0.74 -9.53
CA ALA A 114 12.91 1.55 -10.72
C ALA A 114 11.96 0.88 -11.71
N PHE A 115 11.36 1.67 -12.60
CA PHE A 115 10.51 1.15 -13.67
C PHE A 115 11.27 0.13 -14.54
N ASN A 116 10.63 -0.98 -14.89
CA ASN A 116 11.24 -2.14 -15.56
C ASN A 116 12.36 -2.84 -14.76
N SER A 117 12.62 -2.43 -13.52
CA SER A 117 13.61 -3.05 -12.62
C SER A 117 13.08 -3.08 -11.17
N PRO A 118 11.96 -3.79 -10.93
CA PRO A 118 11.39 -3.90 -9.58
C PRO A 118 12.33 -4.69 -8.66
N VAL A 119 12.34 -4.35 -7.38
CA VAL A 119 13.32 -4.85 -6.40
C VAL A 119 12.68 -5.67 -5.28
N GLY A 120 13.44 -6.58 -4.69
CA GLY A 120 13.06 -7.29 -3.47
C GLY A 120 13.13 -6.45 -2.19
N LYS A 121 13.62 -5.19 -2.28
CA LYS A 121 13.64 -4.25 -1.16
C LYS A 121 12.20 -3.88 -0.80
N HIS A 122 11.83 -4.09 0.46
CA HIS A 122 10.58 -3.63 1.04
C HIS A 122 10.91 -2.72 2.23
N LEU A 123 10.12 -1.67 2.44
CA LEU A 123 10.36 -0.67 3.47
C LEU A 123 9.04 -0.29 4.16
N THR A 124 9.16 0.20 5.39
CA THR A 124 8.07 0.92 6.05
C THR A 124 8.43 2.40 6.06
N LEU A 125 7.74 3.20 5.26
CA LEU A 125 7.90 4.65 5.19
C LEU A 125 6.82 5.31 6.04
N LEU A 126 7.24 6.07 7.05
CA LEU A 126 6.37 6.71 8.03
C LEU A 126 6.64 8.22 8.07
N GLY A 127 5.68 9.03 7.64
CA GLY A 127 5.67 10.48 7.86
C GLY A 127 5.02 10.85 9.19
N GLY A 128 5.02 12.13 9.54
CA GLY A 128 4.25 12.63 10.68
C GLY A 128 5.04 12.78 11.98
N PHE A 129 6.37 12.80 11.96
CA PHE A 129 7.16 12.88 13.21
C PHE A 129 7.51 14.32 13.60
N ALA A 130 7.53 14.60 14.91
CA ALA A 130 8.20 15.79 15.44
C ALA A 130 9.70 15.78 15.10
N ALA A 131 10.36 16.94 15.14
CA ALA A 131 11.77 17.07 14.75
C ALA A 131 12.75 16.23 15.60
N ASP A 132 12.36 15.90 16.84
CA ASP A 132 13.10 15.04 17.76
C ASP A 132 12.72 13.54 17.65
N PHE A 133 11.75 13.21 16.79
CA PHE A 133 11.19 11.86 16.59
C PHE A 133 10.53 11.24 17.83
N ALA A 134 10.23 12.03 18.86
CA ALA A 134 9.62 11.53 20.10
C ALA A 134 8.10 11.31 19.98
N THR A 135 7.44 12.10 19.14
CA THR A 135 5.99 12.02 18.90
C THR A 135 5.69 11.91 17.42
N ARG A 136 4.53 11.30 17.12
CA ARG A 136 4.01 11.15 15.77
C ARG A 136 2.53 11.51 15.72
N ASP A 137 2.20 12.40 14.79
CA ASP A 137 0.86 12.83 14.43
C ASP A 137 0.96 13.48 13.04
N ALA A 138 0.47 12.82 11.99
CA ALA A 138 0.62 13.32 10.62
C ALA A 138 -0.21 14.58 10.30
N ASP A 139 -1.22 14.91 11.11
CA ASP A 139 -1.98 16.15 10.94
C ASP A 139 -1.21 17.35 11.52
N VAL A 140 -0.53 17.15 12.65
CA VAL A 140 0.26 18.20 13.33
C VAL A 140 1.66 18.32 12.74
N HIS A 141 2.33 17.20 12.45
CA HIS A 141 3.75 17.14 12.08
C HIS A 141 3.94 16.75 10.61
N ALA A 142 3.39 17.55 9.72
CA ALA A 142 3.34 17.31 8.29
C ALA A 142 4.69 16.99 7.62
N SER A 143 4.85 15.77 7.13
CA SER A 143 5.93 15.39 6.21
C SER A 143 5.44 15.53 4.77
N ILE A 144 5.83 16.63 4.10
CA ILE A 144 5.39 16.95 2.74
C ILE A 144 6.45 16.46 1.75
N ILE A 145 6.07 15.59 0.83
CA ILE A 145 6.88 15.24 -0.34
C ILE A 145 6.29 15.99 -1.53
N ASP A 146 7.08 16.86 -2.15
CA ASP A 146 6.72 17.62 -3.35
C ASP A 146 7.55 17.12 -4.54
N GLY A 147 6.87 16.53 -5.51
CA GLY A 147 7.49 15.95 -6.70
C GLY A 147 7.95 16.97 -7.75
N GLY A 148 7.73 18.28 -7.55
CA GLY A 148 8.22 19.36 -8.41
C GLY A 148 7.74 19.31 -9.87
N LEU A 149 6.71 18.50 -10.15
CA LEU A 149 6.16 18.15 -11.47
C LEU A 149 7.17 17.46 -12.41
N LEU A 150 8.22 16.85 -11.84
CA LEU A 150 9.29 16.20 -12.59
C LEU A 150 9.05 14.70 -12.84
N GLY A 151 8.22 14.07 -12.00
CA GLY A 151 7.88 12.65 -12.06
C GLY A 151 6.93 12.31 -10.91
N PRO A 152 6.62 11.02 -10.71
CA PRO A 152 5.78 10.64 -9.59
C PRO A 152 6.45 11.05 -8.29
N THR A 153 5.67 11.57 -7.35
CA THR A 153 6.22 11.99 -6.06
C THR A 153 6.76 10.78 -5.28
N VAL A 154 6.03 9.66 -5.32
CA VAL A 154 6.46 8.37 -4.73
C VAL A 154 6.33 7.25 -5.76
N GLN A 155 7.38 6.44 -5.90
CA GLN A 155 7.41 5.26 -6.77
C GLN A 155 7.75 4.00 -5.97
N LEU A 156 6.93 2.97 -6.12
CA LEU A 156 7.10 1.67 -5.48
C LEU A 156 7.14 0.58 -6.57
N HIS A 157 8.33 0.21 -7.00
CA HIS A 157 8.59 -0.84 -7.99
C HIS A 157 9.09 -2.10 -7.27
N LEU A 158 8.16 -2.96 -6.89
CA LEU A 158 8.34 -4.01 -5.90
C LEU A 158 8.23 -5.40 -6.52
N ASN A 159 9.20 -6.26 -6.19
CA ASN A 159 9.17 -7.69 -6.47
C ASN A 159 9.55 -8.45 -5.20
N THR A 160 8.63 -8.45 -4.25
CA THR A 160 8.84 -8.98 -2.89
C THR A 160 7.61 -9.70 -2.38
N SER A 161 7.81 -10.74 -1.56
CA SER A 161 6.74 -11.41 -0.82
C SER A 161 6.37 -10.71 0.49
N GLN A 162 7.07 -9.61 0.82
CA GLN A 162 6.92 -8.88 2.07
C GLN A 162 6.02 -7.65 1.92
N THR A 163 5.74 -6.99 3.03
CA THR A 163 4.93 -5.78 3.06
C THR A 163 5.79 -4.53 2.86
N THR A 164 5.36 -3.63 1.97
CA THR A 164 5.85 -2.25 1.90
C THR A 164 4.74 -1.32 2.34
N THR A 165 5.06 -0.36 3.22
CA THR A 165 4.07 0.58 3.77
C THR A 165 4.48 2.02 3.43
N LEU A 166 3.50 2.83 3.02
CA LEU A 166 3.59 4.27 2.85
C LEU A 166 2.49 4.91 3.71
N ASP A 167 2.89 5.53 4.82
CA ASP A 167 1.94 6.00 5.83
C ASP A 167 2.22 7.42 6.35
N GLY A 168 1.18 8.25 6.45
CA GLY A 168 1.25 9.54 7.15
C GLY A 168 1.97 10.67 6.38
N PHE A 169 1.96 10.65 5.05
CA PHE A 169 2.57 11.71 4.23
C PHE A 169 1.56 12.66 3.60
N ARG A 170 2.02 13.88 3.31
CA ARG A 170 1.38 14.78 2.34
C ARG A 170 2.13 14.68 1.02
N ILE A 171 1.47 14.24 -0.04
CA ILE A 171 2.09 13.89 -1.33
C ILE A 171 1.50 14.81 -2.40
N THR A 172 2.35 15.67 -2.95
CA THR A 172 1.92 16.70 -3.91
C THR A 172 2.94 16.95 -5.01
N GLY A 173 2.57 17.81 -5.96
CA GLY A 173 3.43 18.26 -7.05
C GLY A 173 3.89 17.14 -7.96
N GLY A 174 3.21 15.99 -7.99
CA GLY A 174 3.62 14.85 -8.79
C GLY A 174 3.17 14.93 -10.25
N ARG A 175 3.97 14.35 -11.15
CA ARG A 175 3.63 14.16 -12.58
C ARG A 175 3.80 12.70 -12.98
N GLY A 176 2.84 12.13 -13.70
CA GLY A 176 2.87 10.71 -14.06
C GLY A 176 4.16 10.25 -14.76
N LEU A 177 4.50 8.97 -14.56
CA LEU A 177 5.76 8.35 -14.94
C LEU A 177 5.93 8.20 -16.46
N GLY A 178 6.91 8.88 -17.05
CA GLY A 178 7.20 8.78 -18.48
C GLY A 178 6.06 9.22 -19.39
N THR A 179 6.16 8.95 -20.68
CA THR A 179 5.22 9.39 -21.73
C THR A 179 4.57 8.25 -22.51
N ASP A 180 5.18 7.07 -22.49
CA ASP A 180 4.82 5.93 -23.32
C ASP A 180 4.98 4.61 -22.57
N TRP A 181 4.71 3.50 -23.27
CA TRP A 181 4.73 2.16 -22.69
C TRP A 181 6.12 1.72 -22.20
N GLN A 182 7.20 2.31 -22.70
CA GLN A 182 8.58 1.97 -22.36
C GLN A 182 9.07 2.75 -21.14
N THR A 183 8.37 3.83 -20.80
CA THR A 183 8.81 4.81 -19.80
C THR A 183 7.83 5.01 -18.63
N GLY A 184 6.64 4.40 -18.66
CA GLY A 184 5.70 4.38 -17.52
C GLY A 184 4.25 4.79 -17.82
N TYR A 185 3.88 4.93 -19.10
CA TYR A 185 2.53 5.25 -19.60
C TYR A 185 1.93 6.58 -19.09
N GLY A 186 2.73 7.42 -18.42
CA GLY A 186 2.27 8.66 -17.82
C GLY A 186 1.35 8.46 -16.62
N HIS A 187 1.36 7.30 -15.97
CA HIS A 187 0.46 6.99 -14.84
C HIS A 187 1.03 7.47 -13.51
N GLY A 188 0.19 7.57 -12.47
CA GLY A 188 0.64 7.69 -11.08
C GLY A 188 1.34 9.02 -10.78
N GLY A 189 0.62 10.13 -10.75
CA GLY A 189 1.22 11.43 -10.44
C GLY A 189 1.74 11.51 -8.99
N GLY A 190 0.89 11.24 -8.00
CA GLY A 190 1.30 11.25 -6.60
C GLY A 190 2.06 9.99 -6.23
N VAL A 191 1.42 8.83 -6.40
CA VAL A 191 1.97 7.51 -6.08
C VAL A 191 1.85 6.61 -7.30
N TYR A 192 2.98 6.02 -7.72
CA TYR A 192 3.03 4.96 -8.72
C TYR A 192 3.43 3.65 -8.03
N VAL A 193 2.62 2.61 -8.16
CA VAL A 193 2.92 1.27 -7.63
C VAL A 193 2.92 0.24 -8.75
N GLU A 194 3.98 -0.55 -8.79
CA GLU A 194 4.05 -1.82 -9.50
C GLU A 194 4.44 -2.90 -8.48
N GLN A 195 3.54 -3.84 -8.20
CA GLN A 195 3.78 -4.96 -7.29
C GLN A 195 3.77 -6.28 -8.06
N GLN A 196 4.97 -6.71 -8.46
CA GLN A 196 5.24 -7.99 -9.13
C GLN A 196 5.53 -9.13 -8.14
N GLY A 197 5.52 -8.88 -6.82
CA GLY A 197 5.72 -9.95 -5.84
C GLY A 197 4.43 -10.68 -5.45
N SER A 198 4.53 -11.52 -4.41
CA SER A 198 3.36 -12.05 -3.67
C SER A 198 3.04 -11.24 -2.40
N GLY A 199 3.75 -10.12 -2.19
CA GLY A 199 3.65 -9.29 -1.01
C GLY A 199 2.46 -8.33 -1.02
N THR A 200 2.46 -7.41 -0.07
CA THR A 200 1.40 -6.41 0.10
C THR A 200 1.97 -5.00 0.05
N THR A 201 1.38 -4.13 -0.74
CA THR A 201 1.65 -2.69 -0.68
C THR A 201 0.53 -2.01 0.10
N VAL A 202 0.85 -1.34 1.19
CA VAL A 202 -0.11 -0.59 2.01
C VAL A 202 0.13 0.91 1.82
N ILE A 203 -0.87 1.62 1.32
CA ILE A 203 -0.90 3.08 1.23
C ILE A 203 -1.96 3.55 2.20
N SER A 204 -1.56 4.18 3.31
CA SER A 204 -2.49 4.57 4.36
C SER A 204 -2.26 5.94 4.98
N HIS A 205 -3.35 6.59 5.40
CA HIS A 205 -3.29 7.87 6.10
C HIS A 205 -2.47 8.96 5.37
N ASN A 206 -2.43 8.91 4.05
CA ASN A 206 -1.78 9.93 3.25
C ASN A 206 -2.80 10.95 2.76
N ARG A 207 -2.35 12.20 2.64
CA ARG A 207 -3.05 13.24 1.90
C ARG A 207 -2.38 13.41 0.54
N ILE A 208 -3.08 13.02 -0.53
CA ILE A 208 -2.53 12.94 -1.88
C ILE A 208 -3.27 13.93 -2.76
N TYR A 209 -2.61 15.02 -3.15
CA TYR A 209 -3.27 16.15 -3.77
C TYR A 209 -2.42 16.97 -4.74
N GLY A 210 -3.06 17.66 -5.68
CA GLY A 210 -2.37 18.53 -6.63
C GLY A 210 -1.41 17.78 -7.56
N ASN A 211 -1.61 16.47 -7.72
CA ASN A 211 -0.80 15.65 -8.61
C ASN A 211 -1.51 15.49 -9.95
N ARG A 212 -0.74 15.19 -11.00
CA ARG A 212 -1.30 14.96 -12.33
C ARG A 212 -0.68 13.78 -13.05
N THR A 213 -1.48 13.07 -13.84
CA THR A 213 -0.90 12.17 -14.84
C THR A 213 -0.11 12.95 -15.88
N ASN A 214 0.77 12.27 -16.61
CA ASN A 214 1.44 12.91 -17.74
C ASN A 214 0.45 13.11 -18.90
N ASN A 215 0.51 14.28 -19.55
CA ASN A 215 -0.43 14.65 -20.62
C ASN A 215 -1.91 14.44 -20.23
N HIS A 216 -2.27 14.77 -18.99
CA HIS A 216 -3.60 14.54 -18.40
C HIS A 216 -4.78 15.08 -19.22
N THR A 217 -4.57 16.02 -20.14
CA THR A 217 -5.62 16.61 -20.99
C THR A 217 -5.79 15.94 -22.36
N THR A 218 -5.00 14.92 -22.69
CA THR A 218 -5.07 14.29 -24.04
C THR A 218 -4.79 12.80 -24.04
N ALA A 219 -4.09 12.29 -23.03
CA ALA A 219 -3.69 10.89 -22.96
C ALA A 219 -4.62 10.07 -22.05
N ASP A 220 -4.79 8.79 -22.40
CA ASP A 220 -5.48 7.74 -21.62
C ASP A 220 -4.72 7.32 -20.33
N SER A 221 -3.89 8.23 -19.82
CA SER A 221 -3.12 8.11 -18.59
C SER A 221 -4.02 8.01 -17.36
N ARG A 222 -3.54 7.34 -16.31
CA ARG A 222 -4.39 6.91 -15.19
C ARG A 222 -3.79 7.24 -13.83
N GLY A 223 -4.64 7.46 -12.82
CA GLY A 223 -4.19 7.59 -11.44
C GLY A 223 -3.38 8.86 -11.21
N GLY A 224 -3.99 10.04 -11.35
CA GLY A 224 -3.33 11.31 -11.04
C GLY A 224 -2.81 11.34 -9.60
N GLY A 225 -3.63 10.91 -8.65
CA GLY A 225 -3.26 10.67 -7.26
C GLY A 225 -2.47 9.37 -7.12
N ILE A 226 -3.13 8.23 -7.32
CA ILE A 226 -2.54 6.89 -7.18
C ILE A 226 -2.77 6.08 -8.45
N HIS A 227 -1.71 5.50 -9.01
CA HIS A 227 -1.80 4.36 -9.91
C HIS A 227 -1.19 3.14 -9.23
N ALA A 228 -1.89 2.02 -9.25
CA ALA A 228 -1.39 0.77 -8.69
C ALA A 228 -1.64 -0.41 -9.64
N ASP A 229 -0.56 -1.10 -10.00
CA ASP A 229 -0.59 -2.29 -10.83
C ASP A 229 -0.11 -3.53 -10.04
N THR A 230 -0.91 -4.59 -10.11
CA THR A 230 -0.57 -5.95 -9.66
C THR A 230 -0.63 -6.87 -10.87
N PRO A 231 0.47 -7.05 -11.62
CA PRO A 231 0.38 -7.61 -12.95
C PRO A 231 -0.24 -9.02 -12.97
N THR A 232 -1.11 -9.28 -13.96
CA THR A 232 -1.84 -10.54 -14.09
C THR A 232 -1.03 -11.65 -14.78
N TRP A 233 0.11 -11.29 -15.35
CA TRP A 233 1.08 -12.18 -15.98
C TRP A 233 2.18 -12.58 -14.98
N GLY A 234 3.06 -13.52 -15.35
CA GLY A 234 4.20 -13.92 -14.50
C GLY A 234 3.86 -14.72 -13.24
N GLY A 235 2.58 -15.00 -12.98
CA GLY A 235 2.15 -15.77 -11.80
C GLY A 235 2.11 -14.96 -10.50
N PHE A 236 2.26 -13.64 -10.57
CA PHE A 236 2.29 -12.77 -9.41
C PHE A 236 0.93 -12.73 -8.69
N THR A 237 0.96 -12.63 -7.36
CA THR A 237 -0.22 -12.67 -6.48
C THR A 237 -0.25 -11.53 -5.49
N GLY A 238 0.53 -10.47 -5.75
CA GLY A 238 0.63 -9.32 -4.88
C GLY A 238 -0.71 -8.61 -4.70
N THR A 239 -0.80 -7.87 -3.61
CA THR A 239 -2.01 -7.12 -3.26
C THR A 239 -1.67 -5.66 -2.95
N VAL A 240 -2.62 -4.78 -3.22
CA VAL A 240 -2.52 -3.36 -2.85
C VAL A 240 -3.69 -2.99 -1.95
N ARG A 241 -3.38 -2.39 -0.80
CA ARG A 241 -4.36 -1.85 0.14
C ARG A 241 -4.24 -0.34 0.16
N ILE A 242 -5.26 0.34 -0.34
CA ILE A 242 -5.37 1.79 -0.32
C ILE A 242 -6.42 2.10 0.74
N GLN A 243 -5.99 2.57 1.91
CA GLN A 243 -6.92 2.74 3.04
C GLN A 243 -6.72 4.01 3.82
N ASP A 244 -7.80 4.60 4.32
CA ASP A 244 -7.73 5.75 5.25
C ASP A 244 -6.98 6.97 4.66
N ASN A 245 -6.94 7.11 3.33
CA ASN A 245 -6.30 8.24 2.65
C ASN A 245 -7.32 9.35 2.33
N TRP A 246 -6.82 10.58 2.21
CA TRP A 246 -7.55 11.69 1.60
C TRP A 246 -6.92 12.03 0.24
N ILE A 247 -7.64 11.74 -0.83
CA ILE A 247 -7.16 11.84 -2.21
C ILE A 247 -8.03 12.88 -2.93
N HIS A 248 -7.45 14.05 -3.20
CA HIS A 248 -8.22 15.18 -3.72
C HIS A 248 -7.43 16.10 -4.65
N ASP A 249 -8.10 16.91 -5.46
CA ASP A 249 -7.48 17.89 -6.38
C ASP A 249 -6.42 17.27 -7.32
N ASN A 250 -6.54 15.99 -7.67
CA ASN A 250 -5.65 15.35 -8.63
C ASN A 250 -6.25 15.39 -10.03
N LEU A 251 -5.39 15.53 -11.04
CA LEU A 251 -5.76 15.58 -12.44
C LEU A 251 -5.34 14.29 -13.15
N GLY A 252 -6.19 13.70 -13.97
CA GLY A 252 -5.82 12.50 -14.70
C GLY A 252 -6.66 12.28 -15.94
N GLY A 253 -6.20 11.38 -16.82
CA GLY A 253 -7.05 10.91 -17.91
C GLY A 253 -8.26 10.14 -17.35
N LYS A 254 -8.00 9.00 -16.70
CA LYS A 254 -9.01 8.12 -16.07
C LYS A 254 -8.66 7.84 -14.62
N GLY A 255 -9.64 7.82 -13.73
CA GLY A 255 -9.41 7.54 -12.30
C GLY A 255 -8.39 8.53 -11.74
N ALA A 256 -8.67 9.82 -11.89
CA ALA A 256 -7.72 10.88 -11.53
C ALA A 256 -7.30 10.81 -10.05
N GLY A 257 -8.17 10.36 -9.15
CA GLY A 257 -7.83 10.05 -7.77
C GLY A 257 -7.08 8.73 -7.66
N ILE A 258 -7.72 7.63 -8.02
CA ILE A 258 -7.14 6.28 -7.94
C ILE A 258 -7.32 5.57 -9.28
N ASN A 259 -6.32 4.83 -9.71
CA ASN A 259 -6.47 3.77 -10.69
C ASN A 259 -5.82 2.50 -10.17
N VAL A 260 -6.55 1.39 -10.26
CA VAL A 260 -6.03 0.06 -9.94
C VAL A 260 -6.12 -0.84 -11.17
N VAL A 261 -5.04 -1.59 -11.43
CA VAL A 261 -4.95 -2.60 -12.47
C VAL A 261 -4.46 -3.90 -11.83
N GLY A 262 -4.97 -5.03 -12.31
CA GLY A 262 -4.49 -6.33 -11.88
C GLY A 262 -5.49 -7.15 -11.09
N ARG A 263 -4.99 -7.94 -10.14
CA ARG A 263 -5.76 -9.01 -9.47
C ARG A 263 -6.50 -8.56 -8.22
N TYR A 264 -5.81 -7.94 -7.27
CA TYR A 264 -6.34 -7.70 -5.94
C TYR A 264 -5.95 -6.32 -5.40
N ALA A 265 -6.95 -5.43 -5.34
CA ALA A 265 -6.85 -4.17 -4.64
C ALA A 265 -8.03 -4.03 -3.65
N ALA A 266 -7.73 -3.62 -2.43
CA ALA A 266 -8.74 -3.21 -1.45
C ALA A 266 -8.68 -1.67 -1.30
N ILE A 267 -9.81 -1.01 -1.53
CA ILE A 267 -9.96 0.44 -1.40
C ILE A 267 -10.95 0.69 -0.26
N GLU A 268 -10.45 1.07 0.91
CA GLU A 268 -11.24 1.09 2.14
C GLU A 268 -11.12 2.44 2.86
N ARG A 269 -12.24 3.01 3.33
CA ARG A 269 -12.21 4.18 4.24
C ARG A 269 -11.44 5.39 3.69
N ASN A 270 -11.30 5.51 2.37
CA ASN A 270 -10.68 6.68 1.74
C ASN A 270 -11.72 7.78 1.55
N ARG A 271 -11.31 9.03 1.72
CA ARG A 271 -12.03 10.21 1.24
C ARG A 271 -11.48 10.57 -0.14
N ILE A 272 -12.31 10.47 -1.18
CA ILE A 272 -11.93 10.76 -2.57
C ILE A 272 -12.88 11.84 -3.10
N GLU A 273 -12.35 13.04 -3.35
CA GLU A 273 -13.15 14.20 -3.75
C GLU A 273 -12.37 15.12 -4.69
N ASP A 274 -13.05 15.95 -5.46
CA ASP A 274 -12.44 17.02 -6.27
C ASP A 274 -11.31 16.60 -7.23
N ASN A 275 -11.22 15.31 -7.54
CA ASN A 275 -10.31 14.81 -8.57
C ASN A 275 -10.98 14.97 -9.93
N ILE A 276 -10.22 15.42 -10.93
CA ILE A 276 -10.75 15.78 -12.25
C ILE A 276 -10.17 14.83 -13.30
N GLY A 277 -11.06 13.99 -13.85
CA GLY A 277 -10.80 13.19 -15.04
C GLY A 277 -10.89 14.04 -16.32
N HIS A 278 -10.33 13.54 -17.42
CA HIS A 278 -10.40 14.20 -18.71
C HIS A 278 -11.61 13.72 -19.54
N ASN A 279 -12.22 14.66 -20.28
CA ASN A 279 -13.40 14.44 -21.13
C ASN A 279 -14.58 13.80 -20.39
N ASP A 280 -14.93 12.59 -20.78
CA ASP A 280 -16.07 11.79 -20.36
C ASP A 280 -15.71 10.79 -19.25
N HIS A 281 -14.49 10.84 -18.72
CA HIS A 281 -14.01 9.92 -17.70
C HIS A 281 -14.21 10.48 -16.28
N GLY A 282 -14.54 9.59 -15.34
CA GLY A 282 -14.66 9.91 -13.93
C GLY A 282 -13.32 10.24 -13.28
N GLY A 283 -13.33 11.22 -12.37
CA GLY A 283 -12.15 11.61 -11.61
C GLY A 283 -11.87 10.77 -10.36
N GLY A 284 -12.81 9.96 -9.88
CA GLY A 284 -12.67 9.19 -8.64
C GLY A 284 -11.72 8.00 -8.74
N VAL A 285 -12.28 6.81 -9.01
CA VAL A 285 -11.59 5.51 -9.13
C VAL A 285 -11.75 4.98 -10.56
#